data_AF-A0A536DJ78-F1
#
_entry.id   AF-A0A536DJ78-F1
#
_cell.length_a   1.000
_cell.length_b   1.000
_cell.length_c   1.000
_cell.angle_alpha   90.00
_cell.angle_beta   90.00
_cell.angle_gamma   90.00
#
_symmetry.space_group_name_H-M   'P 1'
#
loop_
_entity.id
_entity.type
_entity.pdbx_description
1 polymer ?
#
loop_
_entity_poly.entity_id
_entity_poly.type
_entity_poly.pdbx_seq_one_letter_code
_entity_poly.pdbx_strand_id
1 'polypeptide(L)'
;MGSLPFVRMVAVTGALAMDNIADGDIDYLVVTEPGRLWLCRALIVGLVRIAALKGTELCPNYFLSEQALVLNERNLFTAHEVAQMVPLTGLATYQRLRALNRWTDSYLPNAGGPPRRITLVEPRQRRIVEYALRSRLCAPLERWEMHRKIRKLDQRSNGHAEAAFGPDWCKGHFGDHGHVTLARYEERLHALEHRLP
;
A
#
# COMPACT_ATOMS: atom_id res chain seq x y z
N MET A 1 -8.52 10.52 -3.86
CA MET A 1 -7.62 9.47 -4.42
C MET A 1 -8.41 8.32 -5.03
N GLY A 2 -9.37 7.71 -4.31
CA GLY A 2 -10.11 6.54 -4.83
C GLY A 2 -10.97 6.78 -6.08
N SER A 3 -11.24 8.02 -6.46
CA SER A 3 -11.99 8.39 -7.68
C SER A 3 -11.12 8.56 -8.94
N LEU A 4 -9.81 8.31 -8.85
CA LEU A 4 -8.90 8.41 -10.00
C LEU A 4 -9.06 7.20 -10.94
N PRO A 5 -8.83 7.37 -12.26
CA PRO A 5 -8.97 6.28 -13.22
C PRO A 5 -7.98 5.14 -12.91
N PHE A 6 -8.40 3.90 -13.16
CA PHE A 6 -7.61 2.68 -12.96
C PHE A 6 -7.25 2.35 -11.50
N VAL A 7 -7.67 3.17 -10.52
CA VAL A 7 -7.54 2.84 -9.09
C VAL A 7 -8.65 1.85 -8.72
N ARG A 8 -8.25 0.67 -8.24
CA ARG A 8 -9.12 -0.43 -7.85
C ARG A 8 -9.32 -0.52 -6.35
N MET A 9 -8.42 0.07 -5.56
CA MET A 9 -8.53 0.16 -4.12
C MET A 9 -7.68 1.31 -3.59
N VAL A 10 -8.16 1.94 -2.52
CA VAL A 10 -7.33 2.77 -1.65
C VAL A 10 -7.60 2.33 -0.24
N ALA A 11 -6.56 2.02 0.51
CA ALA A 11 -6.64 1.62 1.91
C ALA A 11 -5.61 2.38 2.73
N VAL A 12 -5.92 2.55 4.02
CA VAL A 12 -4.99 3.09 5.02
C VAL A 12 -4.33 1.93 5.74
N THR A 13 -3.02 2.04 5.94
CA THR A 13 -2.18 1.09 6.69
C THR A 13 -1.43 1.81 7.81
N GLY A 14 -0.68 1.10 8.65
CA GLY A 14 0.16 1.69 9.70
C GLY A 14 -0.56 2.34 10.88
N ALA A 15 0.12 3.28 11.56
CA ALA A 15 -0.27 3.85 12.86
C ALA A 15 -1.64 4.56 12.87
N LEU A 16 -2.08 5.11 11.74
CA LEU A 16 -3.41 5.72 11.64
C LEU A 16 -4.53 4.67 11.66
N ALA A 17 -4.31 3.47 11.11
CA ALA A 17 -5.28 2.37 11.19
C ALA A 17 -5.50 1.89 12.65
N MET A 18 -4.59 2.27 13.56
CA MET A 18 -4.60 1.90 14.97
C MET A 18 -5.20 2.95 15.91
N ASP A 19 -5.67 4.09 15.38
CA ASP A 19 -6.05 5.26 16.18
C ASP A 19 -4.89 5.77 17.09
N ASN A 20 -3.62 5.54 16.71
CA ASN A 20 -2.44 5.83 17.53
C ASN A 20 -1.71 7.10 17.07
N ILE A 21 -2.41 8.24 17.10
CA ILE A 21 -1.88 9.51 16.56
C ILE A 21 -1.09 10.27 17.63
N ALA A 22 0.23 10.15 17.55
CA ALA A 22 1.16 11.24 17.84
C ALA A 22 2.04 11.38 16.59
N ASP A 23 1.76 12.36 15.73
CA ASP A 23 2.60 12.78 14.59
C ASP A 23 3.02 11.70 13.57
N GLY A 24 2.18 10.69 13.32
CA GLY A 24 2.48 9.62 12.35
C GLY A 24 2.15 9.95 10.90
N ASP A 25 3.09 9.70 9.97
CA ASP A 25 2.87 9.71 8.53
C ASP A 25 1.72 8.75 8.15
N ILE A 26 0.76 9.24 7.35
CA ILE A 26 -0.38 8.42 6.91
C ILE A 26 0.03 7.61 5.68
N ASP A 27 0.24 6.32 5.86
CA ASP A 27 0.52 5.40 4.75
C ASP A 27 -0.76 4.98 4.03
N TYR A 28 -0.82 5.32 2.75
CA TYR A 28 -1.84 4.82 1.85
C TYR A 28 -1.31 3.68 0.99
N LEU A 29 -2.03 2.57 0.99
CA LEU A 29 -1.94 1.53 -0.01
C LEU A 29 -2.92 1.82 -1.16
N VAL A 30 -2.40 1.93 -2.37
CA VAL A 30 -3.19 2.11 -3.59
C VAL A 30 -3.04 0.89 -4.48
N VAL A 31 -4.14 0.22 -4.78
CA VAL A 31 -4.17 -0.87 -5.77
C VAL A 31 -4.70 -0.34 -7.09
N THR A 32 -4.00 -0.68 -8.17
CA THR A 32 -4.26 -0.22 -9.53
C THR A 32 -4.51 -1.39 -10.48
N GLU A 33 -5.13 -1.11 -11.62
CA GLU A 33 -5.16 -2.05 -12.72
C GLU A 33 -3.73 -2.34 -13.25
N PRO A 34 -3.42 -3.58 -13.66
CA PRO A 34 -2.11 -3.92 -14.19
C PRO A 34 -1.70 -3.04 -15.39
N GLY A 35 -0.43 -2.63 -15.40
CA GLY A 35 0.12 -1.74 -16.43
C GLY A 35 -0.41 -0.30 -16.38
N ARG A 36 -0.96 0.14 -15.24
CA ARG A 36 -1.39 1.53 -14.99
C ARG A 36 -0.84 2.12 -13.69
N LEU A 37 0.01 1.36 -12.99
CA LEU A 37 0.52 1.71 -11.67
C LEU A 37 1.26 3.05 -11.70
N TRP A 38 2.13 3.25 -12.68
CA TRP A 38 3.03 4.40 -12.77
C TRP A 38 2.27 5.67 -13.16
N LEU A 39 1.34 5.58 -14.12
CA LEU A 39 0.40 6.66 -14.44
C LEU A 39 -0.45 7.04 -13.22
N CYS A 40 -1.03 6.07 -12.52
CA CYS A 40 -1.80 6.33 -11.31
C CYS A 40 -0.95 7.01 -10.23
N ARG A 41 0.29 6.53 -10.02
CA ARG A 41 1.25 7.14 -9.09
C ARG A 41 1.56 8.58 -9.47
N ALA A 42 1.81 8.87 -10.74
CA ALA A 42 2.06 10.24 -11.21
C ALA A 42 0.87 11.18 -10.94
N LEU A 43 -0.35 10.72 -11.24
CA LEU A 43 -1.57 11.48 -10.97
C LEU A 43 -1.78 11.71 -9.47
N ILE A 44 -1.57 10.69 -8.65
CA ILE A 44 -1.74 10.75 -7.20
C ILE A 44 -0.70 11.69 -6.59
N VAL A 45 0.58 11.56 -6.93
CA VAL A 45 1.64 12.46 -6.44
C VAL A 45 1.40 13.90 -6.89
N GLY A 46 0.91 14.11 -8.11
CA GLY A 46 0.50 15.44 -8.59
C GLY A 46 -0.63 16.03 -7.74
N LEU A 47 -1.67 15.25 -7.45
CA LEU A 47 -2.79 15.66 -6.60
C LEU A 47 -2.34 15.97 -5.17
N VAL A 48 -1.47 15.13 -4.59
CA VAL A 48 -0.89 15.33 -3.26
C VAL A 48 -0.10 16.63 -3.20
N ARG A 49 0.72 16.92 -4.21
CA ARG A 49 1.47 18.19 -4.26
C ARG A 49 0.56 19.41 -4.29
N ILE A 50 -0.55 19.34 -5.04
CA ILE A 50 -1.55 20.41 -5.07
C ILE A 50 -2.27 20.53 -3.71
N ALA A 51 -2.55 19.42 -3.04
CA ALA A 51 -3.15 19.41 -1.71
C ALA A 51 -2.19 19.92 -0.62
N ALA A 52 -0.89 19.64 -0.74
CA ALA A 52 0.14 20.14 0.16
C ALA A 52 0.24 21.67 0.11
N LEU A 53 0.07 22.27 -1.08
CA LEU A 53 -0.05 23.74 -1.23
C LEU A 53 -1.27 24.32 -0.48
N LYS A 54 -2.24 23.49 -0.11
CA LYS A 54 -3.43 23.85 0.68
C LYS A 54 -3.33 23.39 2.14
N GLY A 55 -2.16 22.92 2.59
CA GLY A 55 -1.90 22.50 3.97
C GLY A 55 -2.33 21.07 4.31
N THR A 56 -2.56 20.20 3.32
CA THR A 56 -2.86 18.77 3.57
C THR A 56 -1.70 17.90 3.11
N GLU A 57 -1.01 17.26 4.06
CA GLU A 57 0.06 16.29 3.78
C GLU A 57 -0.53 14.88 3.68
N LEU A 58 -0.24 14.19 2.58
CA LEU A 58 -0.69 12.82 2.31
C LEU A 58 0.49 12.07 1.73
N CYS A 59 0.85 10.92 2.29
CA CYS A 59 1.98 10.12 1.86
C CYS A 59 1.52 8.80 1.22
N PRO A 60 1.22 8.77 -0.09
CA PRO A 60 0.96 7.54 -0.80
C PRO A 60 2.28 6.82 -1.04
N ASN A 61 2.71 6.03 -0.05
CA ASN A 61 4.01 5.36 -0.07
C ASN A 61 3.96 3.97 -0.71
N TYR A 62 2.78 3.35 -0.82
CA TYR A 62 2.66 1.98 -1.31
C TYR A 62 1.66 1.84 -2.46
N PHE A 63 2.17 1.39 -3.61
CA PHE A 63 1.36 1.11 -4.80
C PHE A 63 1.53 -0.34 -5.21
N LEU A 64 0.42 -1.00 -5.51
CA LEU A 64 0.37 -2.36 -6.05
C LEU A 64 -0.54 -2.38 -7.28
N SER A 65 -0.30 -3.34 -8.17
CA SER A 65 -1.28 -3.73 -9.17
C SER A 65 -2.08 -4.94 -8.68
N GLU A 66 -3.24 -5.19 -9.28
CA GLU A 66 -4.03 -6.40 -8.99
C GLU A 66 -3.27 -7.72 -9.26
N GLN A 67 -2.15 -7.70 -10.00
CA GLN A 67 -1.29 -8.88 -10.20
C GLN A 67 -0.34 -9.13 -9.03
N ALA A 68 -0.06 -8.11 -8.20
CA ALA A 68 0.88 -8.18 -7.08
C ALA A 68 0.17 -8.17 -5.70
N LEU A 69 -1.06 -8.71 -5.63
CA LEU A 69 -1.82 -8.78 -4.36
C LEU A 69 -1.32 -9.87 -3.40
N VAL A 70 -0.54 -10.83 -3.89
CA VAL A 70 0.08 -11.87 -3.05
C VAL A 70 1.33 -11.28 -2.40
N LEU A 71 1.35 -11.23 -1.07
CA LEU A 71 2.51 -10.70 -0.34
C LEU A 71 3.56 -11.80 -0.17
N ASN A 72 4.82 -11.45 -0.47
CA ASN A 72 5.96 -12.37 -0.36
C ASN A 72 6.47 -12.47 1.08
N GLU A 73 6.49 -11.36 1.81
CA GLU A 73 6.87 -11.35 3.23
C GLU A 73 5.76 -12.00 4.08
N ARG A 74 6.07 -13.14 4.70
CA ARG A 74 5.14 -13.88 5.57
C ARG A 74 5.64 -13.92 7.00
N ASN A 75 5.34 -12.87 7.75
CA ASN A 75 5.68 -12.76 9.16
C ASN A 75 4.52 -12.11 9.95
N LEU A 76 4.63 -12.10 11.28
CA LEU A 76 3.60 -11.54 12.16
C LEU A 76 3.32 -10.05 11.86
N PHE A 77 4.36 -9.27 11.54
CA PHE A 77 4.22 -7.86 11.22
C PHE A 77 3.38 -7.65 9.95
N THR A 78 3.70 -8.34 8.86
CA THR A 78 2.93 -8.27 7.62
C THR A 78 1.50 -8.80 7.81
N ALA A 79 1.31 -9.84 8.62
CA ALA A 79 -0.02 -10.32 8.97
C ALA A 79 -0.84 -9.26 9.71
N HIS A 80 -0.19 -8.52 10.62
CA HIS A 80 -0.79 -7.41 11.35
C HIS A 80 -1.24 -6.28 10.42
N GLU A 81 -0.35 -5.84 9.52
CA GLU A 81 -0.66 -4.81 8.52
C GLU A 81 -1.85 -5.19 7.64
N VAL A 82 -1.93 -6.45 7.18
CA VAL A 82 -3.08 -6.93 6.39
C VAL A 82 -4.37 -6.95 7.21
N ALA A 83 -4.30 -7.39 8.47
CA ALA A 83 -5.45 -7.49 9.36
C ALA A 83 -6.07 -6.12 9.69
N GLN A 84 -5.23 -5.10 9.90
CA GLN A 84 -5.68 -3.77 10.33
C GLN A 84 -5.93 -2.79 9.21
N MET A 85 -5.55 -3.15 7.97
CA MET A 85 -5.81 -2.36 6.79
C MET A 85 -7.29 -1.94 6.70
N VAL A 86 -7.51 -0.63 6.56
CA VAL A 86 -8.84 -0.02 6.46
C VAL A 86 -9.09 0.40 5.00
N PRO A 87 -9.95 -0.31 4.25
CA PRO A 87 -10.26 0.08 2.88
C PRO A 87 -11.15 1.32 2.85
N LEU A 88 -10.69 2.38 2.17
CA LEU A 88 -11.46 3.59 1.89
C LEU A 88 -12.27 3.47 0.60
N THR A 89 -11.79 2.69 -0.36
CA THR A 89 -12.50 2.37 -1.62
C THR A 89 -12.09 0.98 -2.09
N GLY A 90 -12.91 0.31 -2.90
CA GLY A 90 -12.53 -0.95 -3.52
C GLY A 90 -12.62 -2.17 -2.60
N LEU A 91 -13.73 -2.31 -1.86
CA LEU A 91 -13.94 -3.42 -0.91
C LEU A 91 -13.77 -4.81 -1.55
N ALA A 92 -14.18 -4.99 -2.80
CA ALA A 92 -13.99 -6.25 -3.53
C ALA A 92 -12.49 -6.58 -3.72
N THR A 93 -11.67 -5.58 -4.04
CA THR A 93 -10.21 -5.72 -4.16
C THR A 93 -9.58 -6.04 -2.80
N TYR A 94 -10.06 -5.41 -1.72
CA TYR A 94 -9.63 -5.71 -0.35
C TYR A 94 -9.95 -7.15 0.06
N GLN A 95 -11.17 -7.61 -0.21
CA GLN A 95 -11.58 -8.99 0.06
C GLN A 95 -10.73 -9.99 -0.72
N ARG A 96 -10.41 -9.68 -1.98
CA ARG A 96 -9.49 -10.48 -2.81
C ARG A 96 -8.08 -10.51 -2.23
N LEU A 97 -7.56 -9.37 -1.78
CA LEU A 97 -6.24 -9.29 -1.12
C LEU A 97 -6.21 -10.16 0.13
N ARG A 98 -7.21 -10.06 1.01
CA ARG A 98 -7.36 -10.91 2.21
C ARG A 98 -7.41 -12.39 1.84
N ALA A 99 -8.20 -12.75 0.82
CA ALA A 99 -8.35 -14.14 0.38
C ALA A 99 -7.07 -14.75 -0.20
N LEU A 100 -6.27 -13.95 -0.93
CA LEU A 100 -4.97 -14.38 -1.46
C LEU A 100 -3.89 -14.53 -0.38
N ASN A 101 -4.08 -13.88 0.77
CA ASN A 101 -3.13 -13.87 1.88
C ASN A 101 -3.66 -14.60 3.13
N ARG A 102 -4.47 -15.67 2.99
CA ARG A 102 -5.00 -16.45 4.13
C ARG A 102 -3.96 -17.02 5.09
N TRP A 103 -2.69 -17.06 4.68
CA TRP A 103 -1.59 -17.39 5.60
C TRP A 103 -1.55 -16.43 6.81
N THR A 104 -2.13 -15.23 6.73
CA THR A 104 -2.23 -14.31 7.88
C THR A 104 -3.08 -14.89 9.02
N ASP A 105 -4.02 -15.78 8.70
CA ASP A 105 -4.94 -16.37 9.68
C ASP A 105 -4.21 -17.33 10.63
N SER A 106 -3.05 -17.86 10.24
CA SER A 106 -2.21 -18.67 11.16
C SER A 106 -1.50 -17.82 12.21
N TYR A 107 -1.26 -16.54 11.92
CA TYR A 107 -0.67 -15.59 12.87
C TYR A 107 -1.74 -14.89 13.71
N LEU A 108 -2.88 -14.57 13.10
CA LEU A 108 -3.96 -13.77 13.71
C LEU A 108 -5.33 -14.42 13.45
N PRO A 109 -5.66 -15.56 14.09
CA PRO A 109 -6.88 -16.32 13.80
C PRO A 109 -8.18 -15.55 14.10
N ASN A 110 -8.12 -14.56 15.00
CA ASN A 110 -9.26 -13.72 15.36
C ASN A 110 -9.42 -12.47 14.47
N ALA A 111 -8.56 -12.28 13.46
CA ALA A 111 -8.59 -11.12 12.57
C ALA A 111 -9.42 -11.33 11.29
N GLY A 112 -10.15 -12.44 11.18
CA GLY A 112 -10.99 -12.77 10.02
C GLY A 112 -12.22 -11.88 9.82
N GLY A 113 -12.52 -10.96 10.74
CA GLY A 113 -13.70 -10.09 10.70
C GLY A 113 -13.70 -9.07 9.56
N PRO A 114 -14.84 -8.37 9.34
CA PRO A 114 -14.91 -7.22 8.45
C PRO A 114 -13.96 -6.12 8.93
N PRO A 115 -13.47 -5.24 8.03
CA PRO A 115 -12.56 -4.18 8.43
C PRO A 115 -13.20 -3.27 9.49
N ARG A 116 -12.39 -2.83 10.45
CA ARG A 116 -12.82 -2.11 11.67
C ARG A 116 -13.63 -0.84 11.37
N ARG A 117 -13.36 -0.18 10.24
CA ARG A 117 -14.18 0.90 9.68
C ARG A 117 -14.38 0.67 8.19
N ILE A 118 -15.62 0.82 7.75
CA ILE A 118 -15.99 0.79 6.34
C ILE A 118 -16.36 2.22 5.97
N THR A 119 -15.41 2.98 5.44
CA THR A 119 -15.73 4.26 4.78
C THR A 119 -15.87 3.96 3.30
N LEU A 120 -17.04 3.46 2.87
CA LEU A 120 -17.29 3.23 1.45
C LEU A 120 -17.52 4.56 0.76
N VAL A 121 -16.46 5.16 0.24
CA VAL A 121 -16.62 6.15 -0.82
C VAL A 121 -16.75 5.36 -2.11
N GLU A 122 -17.97 5.16 -2.62
CA GLU A 122 -18.13 4.55 -3.94
C GLU A 122 -17.46 5.46 -4.98
N PRO A 123 -16.36 5.02 -5.63
CA PRO A 123 -15.74 5.83 -6.64
C PRO A 123 -16.66 5.86 -7.84
N ARG A 124 -17.19 7.05 -8.16
CA ARG A 124 -18.05 7.26 -9.33
C ARG A 124 -17.27 6.89 -10.59
N GLN A 125 -17.47 5.66 -11.07
CA GLN A 125 -16.74 5.08 -12.19
C GLN A 125 -16.84 5.96 -13.43
N ARG A 126 -15.73 6.58 -13.84
CA ARG A 126 -15.65 7.29 -15.12
C ARG A 126 -15.12 6.35 -16.18
N ARG A 127 -15.93 5.34 -16.55
CA ARG A 127 -15.65 4.41 -17.66
C ARG A 127 -15.23 5.14 -18.93
N ILE A 128 -15.74 6.36 -19.16
CA ILE A 128 -15.39 7.22 -20.29
C ILE A 128 -13.95 7.72 -20.21
N VAL A 129 -13.49 8.18 -19.04
CA VAL A 129 -12.11 8.65 -18.84
C VAL A 129 -11.14 7.47 -18.89
N GLU A 130 -11.49 6.33 -18.30
CA GLU A 130 -10.72 5.10 -18.43
C GLU A 130 -10.63 4.65 -19.89
N TYR A 131 -11.72 4.72 -20.65
CA TYR A 131 -11.73 4.36 -22.07
C TYR A 131 -10.84 5.29 -22.90
N ALA A 132 -10.90 6.61 -22.66
CA ALA A 132 -10.03 7.57 -23.33
C ALA A 132 -8.54 7.35 -22.98
N LEU A 133 -8.22 7.11 -21.70
CA LEU A 133 -6.87 6.84 -21.22
C LEU A 133 -6.39 5.40 -21.51
N ARG A 134 -7.29 4.50 -21.93
CA ARG A 134 -6.94 3.18 -22.49
C ARG A 134 -6.40 3.27 -23.90
N SER A 135 -6.49 4.43 -24.56
CA SER A 135 -5.91 4.66 -25.88
C SER A 135 -4.43 4.26 -25.92
N ARG A 136 -4.01 3.69 -27.05
CA ARG A 136 -2.65 3.18 -27.29
C ARG A 136 -1.54 4.21 -27.06
N LEU A 137 -1.89 5.51 -27.02
CA LEU A 137 -0.99 6.61 -26.72
C LEU A 137 -0.56 6.69 -25.24
N CYS A 138 -1.35 6.15 -24.32
CA CYS A 138 -1.01 6.18 -22.88
C CYS A 138 -0.08 5.04 -22.46
N ALA A 139 0.00 3.94 -23.22
CA ALA A 139 0.89 2.82 -22.90
C ALA A 139 2.39 3.17 -23.03
N PRO A 140 2.84 3.94 -24.04
CA PRO A 140 4.19 4.50 -24.07
C PRO A 140 4.48 5.44 -22.90
N LEU A 141 3.49 6.23 -22.47
CA LEU A 141 3.63 7.19 -21.37
C LEU A 141 3.78 6.47 -20.01
N GLU A 142 2.99 5.42 -19.76
CA GLU A 142 3.16 4.53 -18.61
C GLU A 142 4.59 3.98 -18.57
N ARG A 143 5.05 3.38 -19.68
CA ARG A 143 6.38 2.79 -19.75
C ARG A 143 7.46 3.84 -19.55
N TRP A 144 7.32 5.02 -20.14
CA TRP A 144 8.28 6.10 -19.95
C TRP A 144 8.35 6.57 -18.48
N GLU A 145 7.19 6.76 -17.83
CA GLU A 145 7.12 7.20 -16.43
C GLU A 145 7.75 6.15 -15.50
N MET A 146 7.42 4.88 -15.73
CA MET A 146 8.05 3.72 -15.07
C MET A 146 9.58 3.75 -15.22
N HIS A 147 10.10 3.72 -16.45
CA HIS A 147 11.56 3.67 -16.67
C HIS A 147 12.27 4.88 -16.08
N ARG A 148 11.70 6.09 -16.23
CA ARG A 148 12.29 7.32 -15.69
C ARG A 148 12.32 7.30 -14.16
N LYS A 149 11.26 6.83 -13.52
CA LYS A 149 11.14 6.83 -12.07
C LYS A 149 11.90 5.70 -11.41
N ILE A 150 11.86 4.48 -11.95
CA ILE A 150 12.69 3.37 -11.49
C ILE A 150 14.15 3.84 -11.52
N ARG A 151 14.65 4.37 -12.64
CA ARG A 151 16.04 4.89 -12.72
C ARG A 151 16.35 5.95 -11.67
N LYS A 152 15.44 6.89 -11.41
CA LYS A 152 15.66 7.97 -10.43
C LYS A 152 15.57 7.50 -8.98
N LEU A 153 14.69 6.54 -8.69
CA LEU A 153 14.46 6.02 -7.35
C LEU A 153 15.51 4.97 -6.99
N ASP A 154 15.94 4.15 -7.95
CA ASP A 154 17.06 3.22 -7.83
C ASP A 154 18.36 3.96 -7.49
N GLN A 155 18.64 5.07 -8.19
CA GLN A 155 19.77 5.96 -7.87
C GLN A 155 19.69 6.62 -6.48
N ARG A 156 18.50 6.76 -5.90
CA ARG A 156 18.30 7.30 -4.55
C ARG A 156 18.23 6.22 -3.48
N SER A 157 18.02 4.96 -3.87
CA SER A 157 17.86 3.84 -2.95
C SER A 157 19.17 3.49 -2.24
N ASN A 158 20.34 3.93 -2.75
CA ASN A 158 21.66 3.76 -2.10
C ASN A 158 21.89 2.33 -1.53
N GLY A 159 21.38 1.30 -2.20
CA GLY A 159 21.54 -0.09 -1.76
C GLY A 159 20.69 -0.52 -0.55
N HIS A 160 19.75 0.30 -0.06
CA HIS A 160 18.77 -0.16 0.92
C HIS A 160 17.81 -1.17 0.27
N ALA A 161 17.82 -2.41 0.77
CA ALA A 161 17.17 -3.58 0.19
C ALA A 161 15.64 -3.53 0.12
N GLU A 162 15.01 -2.44 0.57
CA GLU A 162 13.58 -2.41 0.91
C GLU A 162 12.72 -1.61 -0.05
N ALA A 163 13.32 -0.74 -0.87
CA ALA A 163 12.62 0.01 -1.89
C ALA A 163 12.50 -0.85 -3.16
N ALA A 164 11.46 -1.69 -3.22
CA ALA A 164 11.18 -2.51 -4.38
C ALA A 164 10.38 -1.71 -5.41
N PHE A 165 10.97 -1.52 -6.60
CA PHE A 165 10.31 -0.89 -7.74
C PHE A 165 10.19 -1.89 -8.88
N GLY A 166 8.97 -2.11 -9.34
CA GLY A 166 8.65 -3.04 -10.42
C GLY A 166 7.52 -2.53 -11.31
N PRO A 167 7.14 -3.31 -12.33
CA PRO A 167 5.98 -2.99 -13.17
C PRO A 167 4.66 -3.01 -12.37
N ASP A 168 4.58 -3.87 -11.35
CA ASP A 168 3.36 -4.16 -10.60
C ASP A 168 3.41 -3.76 -9.12
N TRP A 169 4.54 -3.23 -8.65
CA TRP A 169 4.67 -2.73 -7.29
C TRP A 169 5.59 -1.51 -7.23
N CYS A 170 5.27 -0.59 -6.33
CA CYS A 170 6.17 0.49 -5.93
C CYS A 170 6.02 0.64 -4.40
N LYS A 171 6.97 0.06 -3.68
CA LYS A 171 7.06 0.08 -2.22
C LYS A 171 8.07 1.15 -1.82
N GLY A 172 7.61 2.19 -1.13
CA GLY A 172 8.49 3.12 -0.41
C GLY A 172 9.13 2.47 0.81
N HIS A 173 9.99 3.20 1.53
CA HIS A 173 10.64 2.73 2.76
C HIS A 173 9.62 2.16 3.76
N PHE A 174 9.52 0.83 3.85
CA PHE A 174 8.55 0.13 4.69
C PHE A 174 9.20 -0.88 5.65
N GLY A 175 10.50 -1.15 5.53
CA GLY A 175 11.13 -2.28 6.23
C GLY A 175 11.94 -1.91 7.48
N ASP A 176 12.43 -0.67 7.64
CA ASP A 176 13.08 -0.25 8.88
C ASP A 176 12.14 -0.39 10.10
N HIS A 177 10.86 -0.02 9.96
CA HIS A 177 9.90 -0.16 11.06
C HIS A 177 9.52 -1.61 11.34
N GLY A 178 9.40 -2.45 10.31
CA GLY A 178 9.05 -3.86 10.45
C GLY A 178 10.15 -4.67 11.11
N HIS A 179 11.38 -4.53 10.62
CA HIS A 179 12.56 -5.20 11.18
C HIS A 179 12.83 -4.76 12.61
N VAL A 180 12.77 -3.46 12.91
CA VAL A 180 12.94 -2.94 14.28
C VAL A 180 11.84 -3.45 15.20
N THR A 181 10.58 -3.48 14.74
CA THR A 181 9.45 -4.00 15.52
C THR A 181 9.62 -5.49 15.82
N LEU A 182 9.98 -6.30 14.83
CA LEU A 182 10.19 -7.74 15.02
C LEU A 182 11.38 -8.04 15.92
N ALA A 183 12.51 -7.34 15.75
CA ALA A 183 13.67 -7.49 16.62
C ALA A 183 13.33 -7.19 18.10
N ARG A 184 12.63 -6.06 18.34
CA ARG A 184 12.16 -5.72 19.70
C ARG A 184 11.13 -6.70 20.25
N TYR A 185 10.31 -7.29 19.38
CA TYR A 185 9.35 -8.33 19.78
C TYR A 185 10.08 -9.60 20.22
N GLU A 186 11.06 -10.06 19.43
CA GLU A 186 11.90 -11.22 19.75
C GLU A 186 12.70 -11.02 21.05
N GLU A 187 13.32 -9.85 21.24
CA GLU A 187 14.02 -9.51 22.48
C GLU A 187 13.10 -9.62 23.71
N ARG A 188 11.87 -9.12 23.60
CA ARG A 188 10.88 -9.20 24.69
C ARG A 188 10.39 -10.61 24.94
N LEU A 189 10.21 -11.41 23.89
CA LEU A 189 9.82 -12.80 23.99
C LEU A 189 10.88 -13.60 24.74
N HIS A 190 12.15 -13.45 24.36
CA HIS A 190 13.27 -14.09 25.06
C HIS A 190 13.38 -13.64 26.53
N ALA A 191 13.21 -12.35 26.81
CA ALA A 191 13.22 -11.85 28.19
C ALA A 191 12.09 -12.42 29.06
N LEU A 192 10.94 -12.78 28.46
CA LEU A 192 9.83 -13.43 29.15
C LEU A 192 10.06 -14.92 29.34
N GLU A 193 10.60 -15.62 28.34
CA GLU A 193 10.98 -17.04 28.45
C GLU A 193 12.01 -17.26 29.57
N HIS A 194 12.97 -16.35 29.74
CA HIS A 194 13.93 -16.40 30.85
C HIS A 194 13.36 -16.00 32.23
N ARG A 195 12.14 -15.43 32.28
CA ARG A 195 11.44 -15.04 33.51
C ARG A 195 10.37 -16.04 33.95
N LEU A 196 9.99 -16.96 33.08
CA LEU A 196 9.07 -18.05 33.39
C LEU A 196 9.89 -19.18 34.06
N PRO A 197 9.49 -19.65 35.26
CA PRO A 197 10.18 -20.71 35.98
C PRO A 197 10.05 -22.09 35.31
#